data_AF-A0A8B2Z6P0-F1
#
_entry.id   AF-A0A8B2Z6P0-F1
#
_cell.length_a   1.000
_cell.length_b   1.000
_cell.length_c   1.000
_cell.angle_alpha   90.00
_cell.angle_beta   90.00
_cell.angle_gamma   90.00
#
_symmetry.space_group_name_H-M   'P 1'
#
loop_
_entity.id
_entity.type
_entity.pdbx_description
1 polymer ?
#
loop_
_entity_poly.entity_id
_entity_poly.type
_entity_poly.pdbx_seq_one_letter_code
_entity_poly.pdbx_strand_id
1 'polypeptide(L)'
;MAILKPKEMAERLNVTVKTLQIWDKKGTLKAYRTPTNRRYYTEEQYLKYIGQSDKDNRKIAAYARVSTNGQKGDLKNQIDFIREYVNAKGIILDEVVTDIGSGLNYNRPKWNELLDEVMNNQIETIYITYKDRFVRLGYDWFETLCRKHNTEIVVLNNIETSPDQEMVDDIASIVDIFSCRLPGLRKYKSKIANDKSLTDGENNDKDSEEP
;
A
#
# COMPACT_ATOMS: atom_id res chain seq x y z
N MET A 1 -6.79 29.42 -5.25
CA MET A 1 -6.46 29.46 -6.68
C MET A 1 -5.76 30.77 -7.00
N ALA A 2 -4.47 30.72 -7.36
CA ALA A 2 -3.76 31.90 -7.84
C ALA A 2 -4.26 32.27 -9.25
N ILE A 3 -4.64 33.53 -9.44
CA ILE A 3 -5.17 34.06 -10.71
C ILE A 3 -4.02 34.75 -11.45
N LEU A 4 -3.76 34.33 -12.69
CA LEU A 4 -2.75 34.91 -13.56
C LEU A 4 -3.39 35.82 -14.60
N LYS A 5 -2.84 37.03 -14.75
CA LYS A 5 -3.20 37.92 -15.86
C LYS A 5 -2.62 37.38 -17.17
N PRO A 6 -3.20 37.74 -18.34
CA PRO A 6 -2.67 37.31 -19.64
C PRO A 6 -1.20 37.66 -19.87
N LYS A 7 -0.71 38.77 -19.28
CA LYS A 7 0.71 39.16 -19.36
C LYS A 7 1.61 38.20 -18.57
N GLU A 8 1.26 37.92 -17.31
CA GLU A 8 1.99 37.01 -16.43
C GLU A 8 2.02 35.58 -17.01
N MET A 9 0.90 35.12 -17.55
CA MET A 9 0.82 33.82 -18.22
C MET A 9 1.70 33.75 -19.48
N ALA A 10 1.74 34.84 -20.26
CA ALA A 10 2.54 34.91 -21.48
C ALA A 10 4.04 34.87 -21.16
N GLU A 11 4.47 35.59 -20.12
CA GLU A 11 5.84 35.60 -19.62
C GLU A 11 6.27 34.19 -19.17
N ARG A 12 5.42 33.48 -18.41
CA ARG A 12 5.72 32.11 -17.94
C ARG A 12 5.81 31.09 -19.07
N LEU A 13 4.93 31.19 -20.07
CA LEU A 13 4.94 30.31 -21.24
C LEU A 13 5.96 30.72 -22.31
N ASN A 14 6.71 31.81 -22.09
CA ASN A 14 7.64 32.40 -23.04
C ASN A 14 7.00 32.67 -24.43
N VAL A 15 5.77 33.18 -24.42
CA VAL A 15 5.01 33.55 -25.63
C VAL A 15 4.53 35.00 -25.53
N THR A 16 4.02 35.55 -26.63
CA THR A 16 3.38 36.88 -26.58
C THR A 16 1.94 36.77 -26.09
N VAL A 17 1.42 37.86 -25.48
CA VAL A 17 -0.01 37.95 -25.11
C VAL A 17 -0.92 37.76 -26.32
N LYS A 18 -0.49 38.19 -27.51
CA LYS A 18 -1.23 37.99 -28.77
C LYS A 18 -1.35 36.50 -29.12
N THR A 19 -0.30 35.72 -28.90
CA THR A 19 -0.30 34.26 -29.07
C THR A 19 -1.32 33.60 -28.15
N LEU A 20 -1.36 33.99 -26.86
CA LEU A 20 -2.37 33.50 -25.92
C LEU A 20 -3.81 33.82 -26.35
N GLN A 21 -4.05 35.03 -26.89
CA GLN A 21 -5.37 35.40 -27.40
C GLN A 21 -5.79 34.58 -28.62
N ILE A 22 -4.84 34.19 -29.48
CA ILE A 22 -5.09 33.30 -30.61
C ILE A 22 -5.43 31.90 -30.10
N TRP A 23 -4.71 31.39 -29.11
CA TRP A 23 -4.97 30.08 -28.51
C TRP A 23 -6.34 30.01 -27.81
N ASP A 24 -6.77 31.08 -27.14
CA ASP A 24 -8.12 31.20 -26.58
C ASP A 24 -9.20 31.11 -27.67
N LYS A 25 -9.00 31.81 -28.81
CA LYS A 25 -9.94 31.76 -29.95
C LYS A 25 -9.96 30.39 -30.63
N LYS A 26 -8.81 29.73 -30.75
CA LYS A 26 -8.68 28.40 -31.37
C LYS A 26 -9.10 27.26 -30.43
N GLY A 27 -9.27 27.53 -29.13
CA GLY A 27 -9.56 26.52 -28.12
C GLY A 27 -8.34 25.72 -27.64
N THR A 28 -7.12 26.03 -28.11
CA THR A 28 -5.88 25.35 -27.70
C THR A 28 -5.55 25.59 -26.22
N LEU A 29 -5.79 26.80 -25.72
CA LEU A 29 -5.70 27.14 -24.29
C LEU A 29 -6.79 28.16 -23.97
N LYS A 30 -7.93 27.68 -23.48
CA LYS A 30 -9.13 28.50 -23.26
C LYS A 30 -8.98 29.37 -22.01
N ALA A 31 -9.12 30.68 -22.15
CA ALA A 31 -9.05 31.59 -21.01
C ALA A 31 -10.36 31.56 -20.21
N TYR A 32 -10.26 31.65 -18.88
CA TYR A 32 -11.41 31.96 -18.05
C TYR A 32 -11.77 33.45 -18.15
N ARG A 33 -13.02 33.78 -17.81
CA ARG A 33 -13.54 35.13 -17.95
C ARG A 33 -14.20 35.62 -16.68
N THR A 34 -13.86 36.83 -16.27
CA THR A 34 -14.56 37.52 -15.19
C THR A 34 -15.98 37.89 -15.63
N PRO A 35 -16.88 38.29 -14.71
CA PRO A 35 -18.18 38.88 -15.08
C PRO A 35 -18.05 40.08 -16.02
N THR A 36 -16.93 40.79 -15.97
CA THR A 36 -16.57 41.90 -16.88
C THR A 36 -15.91 41.45 -18.20
N ASN A 37 -15.99 40.16 -18.54
CA ASN A 37 -15.46 39.55 -19.75
C ASN A 37 -13.93 39.71 -19.95
N ARG A 38 -13.17 39.94 -18.86
CA ARG A 38 -11.71 40.02 -18.91
C ARG A 38 -11.11 38.61 -18.81
N ARG A 39 -10.10 38.35 -19.61
CA ARG A 39 -9.37 37.07 -19.63
C ARG A 39 -8.48 36.93 -18.40
N TYR A 40 -8.53 35.77 -17.78
CA TYR A 40 -7.55 35.33 -16.79
C TYR A 40 -7.25 33.84 -16.97
N TYR A 41 -6.11 33.43 -16.45
CA TYR A 41 -5.67 32.04 -16.43
C TYR A 41 -5.44 31.61 -14.98
N THR A 42 -5.43 30.31 -14.74
CA THR A 42 -5.09 29.76 -13.41
C THR A 42 -3.70 29.13 -13.45
N GLU A 43 -3.07 29.05 -12.29
CA GLU A 43 -1.82 28.29 -12.12
C GLU A 43 -1.98 26.83 -12.61
N GLU A 44 -3.13 26.21 -12.33
CA GLU A 44 -3.47 24.86 -12.80
C GLU A 44 -3.47 24.74 -14.32
N GLN A 45 -4.01 25.75 -15.05
CA GLN A 45 -3.98 25.76 -16.51
C GLN A 45 -2.56 25.88 -17.05
N TYR A 46 -1.68 26.63 -16.38
CA TYR A 46 -0.28 26.73 -16.74
C TYR A 46 0.41 25.38 -16.58
N LEU A 47 0.32 24.77 -15.39
CA LEU A 47 0.90 23.46 -15.10
C LEU A 47 0.41 22.41 -16.09
N LYS A 48 -0.88 22.40 -16.41
CA LYS A 48 -1.46 21.49 -17.41
C LYS A 48 -0.89 21.67 -18.79
N TYR A 49 -0.69 22.91 -19.21
CA TYR A 49 -0.16 23.21 -20.53
C TYR A 49 1.31 22.79 -20.68
N ILE A 50 2.13 22.99 -19.65
CA ILE A 50 3.54 22.59 -19.67
C ILE A 50 3.76 21.09 -19.38
N GLY A 51 2.69 20.31 -19.24
CA GLY A 51 2.76 18.88 -18.92
C GLY A 51 3.18 18.58 -17.47
N GLN A 52 3.07 19.56 -16.56
CA GLN A 52 3.34 19.42 -15.12
C GLN A 52 2.06 19.36 -14.27
N SER A 53 0.85 19.31 -14.86
CA SER A 53 -0.40 19.37 -14.06
C SER A 53 -0.57 18.24 -13.08
N ASP A 54 0.11 17.11 -13.27
CA ASP A 54 -0.18 15.90 -12.50
C ASP A 54 1.13 15.15 -12.21
N LYS A 55 2.19 15.85 -11.78
CA LYS A 55 3.07 15.17 -10.83
C LYS A 55 2.31 15.16 -9.53
N ASP A 56 1.59 14.06 -9.33
CA ASP A 56 1.10 13.71 -8.03
C ASP A 56 2.33 13.71 -7.11
N ASN A 57 2.46 14.75 -6.28
CA ASN A 57 3.58 14.87 -5.33
C ASN A 57 3.41 13.89 -4.17
N ARG A 58 2.39 13.03 -4.24
CA ARG A 58 2.17 11.95 -3.31
C ARG A 58 3.28 10.91 -3.49
N LYS A 59 3.70 10.35 -2.36
CA LYS A 59 4.78 9.39 -2.30
C LYS A 59 4.36 8.05 -2.87
N ILE A 60 5.32 7.33 -3.42
CA ILE A 60 5.20 5.93 -3.75
C ILE A 60 5.89 5.13 -2.65
N ALA A 61 5.10 4.30 -1.95
CA ALA A 61 5.55 3.54 -0.80
C ALA A 61 5.63 2.03 -1.11
N ALA A 62 6.57 1.34 -0.48
CA ALA A 62 6.59 -0.11 -0.39
C ALA A 62 6.25 -0.51 1.05
N TYR A 63 5.41 -1.52 1.20
CA TYR A 63 5.13 -2.12 2.50
C TYR A 63 5.55 -3.60 2.51
N ALA A 64 6.40 -3.94 3.47
CA ALA A 64 6.87 -5.31 3.67
C ALA A 64 6.69 -5.75 5.13
N ARG A 65 6.35 -7.02 5.33
CA ARG A 65 6.07 -7.55 6.67
C ARG A 65 6.47 -9.02 6.79
N VAL A 66 6.97 -9.35 7.97
CA VAL A 66 7.13 -10.74 8.43
C VAL A 66 6.54 -10.91 9.83
N SER A 67 6.15 -12.12 10.20
CA SER A 67 5.56 -12.37 11.52
C SER A 67 6.59 -12.38 12.66
N THR A 68 7.82 -12.79 12.38
CA THR A 68 8.85 -12.97 13.41
C THR A 68 10.20 -12.32 13.05
N ASN A 69 11.01 -12.05 14.08
CA ASN A 69 12.36 -11.51 13.90
C ASN A 69 13.32 -12.48 13.18
N GLY A 70 13.02 -13.78 13.16
CA GLY A 70 13.83 -14.78 12.46
C GLY A 70 13.75 -14.65 10.93
N GLN A 71 12.68 -14.05 10.42
CA GLN A 71 12.39 -13.91 8.98
C GLN A 71 12.95 -12.60 8.38
N LYS A 72 13.99 -12.01 8.98
CA LYS A 72 14.59 -10.76 8.45
C LYS A 72 15.15 -10.91 7.03
N GLY A 73 15.60 -12.10 6.66
CA GLY A 73 16.00 -12.41 5.28
C GLY A 73 14.86 -12.21 4.29
N ASP A 74 13.70 -12.79 4.60
CA ASP A 74 12.49 -12.68 3.77
C ASP A 74 12.00 -11.24 3.67
N LEU A 75 12.07 -10.47 4.78
CA LEU A 75 11.73 -9.05 4.77
C LEU A 75 12.60 -8.27 3.78
N LYS A 76 13.90 -8.56 3.75
CA LYS A 76 14.82 -7.95 2.79
C LYS A 76 14.51 -8.38 1.35
N ASN A 77 14.27 -9.66 1.12
CA ASN A 77 13.92 -10.20 -0.20
C ASN A 77 12.64 -9.56 -0.74
N GLN A 78 11.62 -9.34 0.10
CA GLN A 78 10.39 -8.62 -0.28
C GLN A 78 10.70 -7.20 -0.77
N ILE A 79 11.51 -6.46 -0.02
CA ILE A 79 11.87 -5.07 -0.35
C ILE A 79 12.70 -5.01 -1.63
N ASP A 80 13.69 -5.89 -1.77
CA ASP A 80 14.56 -5.92 -2.93
C ASP A 80 13.78 -6.29 -4.20
N PHE A 81 12.84 -7.24 -4.11
CA PHE A 81 11.93 -7.58 -5.21
C PHE A 81 11.02 -6.40 -5.61
N ILE A 82 10.42 -5.71 -4.63
CA ILE A 82 9.61 -4.51 -4.91
C ILE A 82 10.46 -3.43 -5.59
N ARG A 83 11.67 -3.18 -5.09
CA ARG A 83 12.59 -2.19 -5.68
C ARG A 83 12.95 -2.53 -7.11
N GLU A 84 13.29 -3.79 -7.39
CA GLU A 84 13.63 -4.24 -8.73
C GLU A 84 12.46 -4.04 -9.70
N TYR A 85 11.25 -4.42 -9.29
CA TYR A 85 10.03 -4.23 -10.07
C TYR A 85 9.74 -2.75 -10.37
N VAL A 86 9.81 -1.91 -9.35
CA VAL A 86 9.52 -0.47 -9.43
C VAL A 86 10.57 0.24 -10.30
N ASN A 87 11.86 -0.10 -10.12
CA ASN A 87 12.95 0.41 -10.95
C ASN A 87 12.81 -0.02 -12.41
N ALA A 88 12.39 -1.26 -12.68
CA ALA A 88 12.15 -1.75 -14.04
C ALA A 88 11.01 -1.00 -14.74
N LYS A 89 10.04 -0.47 -13.99
CA LYS A 89 8.98 0.42 -14.49
C LYS A 89 9.41 1.89 -14.64
N GLY A 90 10.64 2.24 -14.26
CA GLY A 90 11.13 3.63 -14.26
C GLY A 90 10.47 4.50 -13.18
N ILE A 91 9.90 3.88 -12.15
CA ILE A 91 9.27 4.55 -11.02
C ILE A 91 10.33 4.70 -9.91
N ILE A 92 10.29 5.79 -9.15
CA ILE A 92 11.15 5.99 -7.98
C ILE A 92 10.35 5.61 -6.74
N LEU A 93 10.94 4.78 -5.88
CA LEU A 93 10.36 4.41 -4.60
C LEU A 93 10.76 5.44 -3.54
N ASP A 94 9.80 6.24 -3.05
CA ASP A 94 10.05 7.32 -2.09
C ASP A 94 10.20 6.79 -0.66
N GLU A 95 9.41 5.77 -0.32
CA GLU A 95 9.31 5.29 1.06
C GLU A 95 9.28 3.76 1.15
N VAL A 96 9.94 3.21 2.17
CA VAL A 96 9.91 1.78 2.50
C VAL A 96 9.49 1.61 3.94
N VAL A 97 8.28 1.09 4.12
CA VAL A 97 7.67 0.84 5.43
C VAL A 97 7.77 -0.66 5.73
N THR A 98 8.26 -0.99 6.92
CA THR A 98 8.50 -2.39 7.31
C THR A 98 8.01 -2.68 8.72
N ASP A 99 7.32 -3.79 8.92
CA ASP A 99 6.90 -4.27 10.23
C ASP A 99 7.32 -5.70 10.50
N ILE A 100 7.54 -5.99 11.79
CA ILE A 100 7.72 -7.35 12.30
C ILE A 100 6.56 -7.63 13.28
N GLY A 101 5.68 -8.55 12.89
CA GLY A 101 4.51 -8.93 13.66
C GLY A 101 3.44 -9.60 12.80
N SER A 102 2.49 -10.27 13.47
CA SER A 102 1.36 -10.97 12.81
C SER A 102 0.53 -10.04 11.92
N GLY A 103 0.03 -10.57 10.81
CA GLY A 103 -0.92 -9.88 9.93
C GLY A 103 -2.30 -9.64 10.55
N LEU A 104 -2.58 -10.23 11.72
CA LEU A 104 -3.78 -9.99 12.51
C LEU A 104 -3.65 -8.80 13.48
N ASN A 105 -2.44 -8.25 13.64
CA ASN A 105 -2.22 -7.09 14.49
C ASN A 105 -2.46 -5.78 13.73
N TYR A 106 -3.62 -5.15 13.91
CA TYR A 106 -3.93 -3.85 13.30
C TYR A 106 -3.39 -2.64 14.07
N ASN A 107 -2.66 -2.85 15.17
CA ASN A 107 -2.01 -1.79 15.95
C ASN A 107 -0.50 -1.68 15.67
N ARG A 108 -0.08 -2.03 14.45
CA ARG A 108 1.33 -1.90 14.01
C ARG A 108 1.63 -0.41 13.77
N PRO A 109 2.57 0.20 14.51
CA PRO A 109 2.77 1.66 14.48
C PRO A 109 3.07 2.21 13.09
N LYS A 110 4.00 1.59 12.35
CA LYS A 110 4.43 2.05 11.03
C LYS A 110 3.36 1.84 9.96
N TRP A 111 2.64 0.71 10.00
CA TRP A 111 1.51 0.48 9.11
C TRP A 111 0.34 1.44 9.37
N ASN A 112 0.07 1.79 10.62
CA ASN A 112 -0.93 2.81 10.95
C ASN A 112 -0.50 4.20 10.49
N GLU A 113 0.78 4.56 10.66
CA GLU A 113 1.35 5.79 10.10
C GLU A 113 1.18 5.85 8.57
N LEU A 114 1.48 4.75 7.86
CA LEU A 114 1.25 4.64 6.43
C LEU A 114 -0.24 4.85 6.07
N LEU A 115 -1.17 4.30 6.84
CA LEU A 115 -2.61 4.53 6.62
C LEU A 115 -3.03 5.97 6.92
N ASP A 116 -2.45 6.61 7.94
CA ASP A 116 -2.68 8.03 8.23
C ASP A 116 -2.19 8.90 7.05
N GLU A 117 -1.04 8.58 6.46
CA GLU A 117 -0.54 9.24 5.26
C GLU A 117 -1.46 9.02 4.05
N VAL A 118 -2.04 7.82 3.88
CA VAL A 118 -3.08 7.56 2.87
C VAL A 118 -4.30 8.45 3.10
N MET A 119 -4.81 8.51 4.34
CA MET A 119 -6.00 9.31 4.68
C MET A 119 -5.76 10.82 4.49
N ASN A 120 -4.51 11.27 4.64
CA ASN A 120 -4.06 12.63 4.39
C ASN A 120 -3.77 12.92 2.90
N ASN A 121 -4.05 11.98 1.99
CA ASN A 121 -3.75 12.05 0.56
C ASN A 121 -2.26 12.34 0.29
N GLN A 122 -1.36 11.69 1.03
CA GLN A 122 0.08 11.82 0.85
C GLN A 122 0.71 10.65 0.10
N ILE A 123 -0.02 9.53 -0.06
CA ILE A 123 0.45 8.33 -0.76
C ILE A 123 -0.32 8.13 -2.07
N GLU A 124 0.39 7.92 -3.16
CA GLU A 124 -0.19 7.61 -4.48
C GLU A 124 -0.38 6.10 -4.65
N THR A 125 0.69 5.34 -4.38
CA THR A 125 0.72 3.90 -4.62
C THR A 125 1.45 3.19 -3.48
N ILE A 126 0.90 2.06 -3.05
CA ILE A 126 1.53 1.14 -2.09
C ILE A 126 1.84 -0.17 -2.79
N TYR A 127 3.12 -0.55 -2.83
CA TYR A 127 3.56 -1.84 -3.36
C TYR A 127 3.69 -2.88 -2.24
N ILE A 128 3.10 -4.05 -2.46
CA ILE A 128 3.22 -5.22 -1.59
C ILE A 128 3.49 -6.48 -2.40
N THR A 129 4.18 -7.46 -1.81
CA THR A 129 4.38 -8.75 -2.49
C THR A 129 3.10 -9.59 -2.50
N TYR A 130 2.33 -9.59 -1.40
CA TYR A 130 1.07 -10.32 -1.28
C TYR A 130 0.07 -9.57 -0.40
N LYS A 131 -1.23 -9.84 -0.60
CA LYS A 131 -2.34 -9.24 0.17
C LYS A 131 -2.19 -9.43 1.68
N ASP A 132 -1.75 -10.62 2.10
CA ASP A 132 -1.58 -11.00 3.50
C ASP A 132 -0.40 -10.28 4.21
N ARG A 133 0.51 -9.68 3.43
CA ARG A 133 1.57 -8.82 3.96
C ARG A 133 0.96 -7.56 4.52
N PHE A 134 -0.01 -6.97 3.81
CA PHE A 134 -0.76 -5.81 4.26
C PHE A 134 -1.61 -6.14 5.48
N VAL A 135 -2.58 -7.06 5.36
CA VAL A 135 -3.43 -7.54 6.47
C VAL A 135 -3.82 -8.99 6.25
N ARG A 136 -3.94 -9.78 7.32
CA ARG A 136 -4.34 -11.19 7.21
C ARG A 136 -5.81 -11.35 6.84
N LEU A 137 -6.68 -10.50 7.39
CA LEU A 137 -8.12 -10.52 7.15
C LEU A 137 -8.61 -9.12 6.78
N GLY A 138 -9.65 -9.05 5.94
CA GLY A 138 -10.29 -7.78 5.58
C GLY A 138 -9.51 -6.92 4.58
N TYR A 139 -8.58 -7.51 3.80
CA TYR A 139 -7.82 -6.79 2.78
C TYR A 139 -8.70 -5.92 1.86
N ASP A 140 -9.81 -6.47 1.36
CA ASP A 140 -10.70 -5.77 0.42
C ASP A 140 -11.31 -4.49 1.03
N TRP A 141 -11.48 -4.44 2.36
CA TRP A 141 -11.93 -3.23 3.05
C TRP A 141 -10.86 -2.14 3.01
N PHE A 142 -9.60 -2.49 3.28
CA PHE A 142 -8.47 -1.56 3.22
C PHE A 142 -8.13 -1.13 1.80
N GLU A 143 -8.22 -2.03 0.82
CA GLU A 143 -8.10 -1.69 -0.59
C GLU A 143 -9.17 -0.68 -1.00
N THR A 144 -10.40 -0.87 -0.55
CA THR A 144 -11.49 0.09 -0.77
C THR A 144 -11.24 1.42 -0.06
N LEU A 145 -10.70 1.41 1.15
CA LEU A 145 -10.30 2.63 1.87
C LEU A 145 -9.23 3.40 1.08
N CYS A 146 -8.15 2.73 0.68
CA CYS A 146 -7.07 3.37 -0.10
C CYS A 146 -7.61 3.96 -1.40
N ARG A 147 -8.45 3.22 -2.12
CA ARG A 147 -9.07 3.69 -3.36
C ARG A 147 -9.95 4.93 -3.17
N LYS A 148 -10.62 5.09 -2.01
CA LYS A 148 -11.39 6.32 -1.69
C LYS A 148 -10.50 7.54 -1.52
N HIS A 149 -9.25 7.34 -1.15
CA HIS A 149 -8.21 8.38 -1.03
C HIS A 149 -7.31 8.44 -2.29
N ASN A 150 -7.78 7.90 -3.41
CA ASN A 150 -7.03 7.81 -4.68
C ASN A 150 -5.67 7.12 -4.54
N THR A 151 -5.51 6.23 -3.57
CA THR A 151 -4.30 5.41 -3.38
C THR A 151 -4.53 4.01 -3.95
N GLU A 152 -3.62 3.55 -4.81
CA GLU A 152 -3.65 2.20 -5.36
C GLU A 152 -2.75 1.26 -4.54
N ILE A 153 -3.23 0.05 -4.25
CA ILE A 153 -2.38 -1.02 -3.68
C ILE A 153 -2.03 -2.00 -4.79
N VAL A 154 -0.75 -2.09 -5.15
CA VAL A 154 -0.25 -2.97 -6.20
C VAL A 154 0.35 -4.23 -5.57
N VAL A 155 -0.24 -5.38 -5.91
CA VAL A 155 0.19 -6.71 -5.43
C VAL A 155 1.05 -7.39 -6.50
N LEU A 156 2.30 -7.71 -6.19
CA LEU A 156 3.27 -8.23 -7.16
C LEU A 156 3.29 -9.76 -7.28
N ASN A 157 2.75 -10.50 -6.30
CA ASN A 157 2.69 -11.97 -6.23
C ASN A 157 4.04 -12.69 -6.47
N ASN A 158 4.99 -12.57 -5.54
CA ASN A 158 6.27 -13.29 -5.61
C ASN A 158 6.20 -14.69 -4.98
N ILE A 159 6.16 -15.75 -5.80
CA ILE A 159 5.99 -17.16 -5.41
C ILE A 159 7.00 -17.60 -4.31
N GLU A 160 8.20 -17.04 -4.28
CA GLU A 160 9.26 -17.42 -3.33
C GLU A 160 9.04 -16.96 -1.89
N THR A 161 8.01 -16.14 -1.62
CA THR A 161 7.71 -15.61 -0.27
C THR A 161 6.43 -16.21 0.34
N SER A 162 6.18 -17.50 0.10
CA SER A 162 4.96 -18.21 0.57
C SER A 162 4.78 -18.11 2.10
N PRO A 163 3.57 -17.73 2.59
CA PRO A 163 3.30 -17.47 4.00
C PRO A 163 2.88 -18.70 4.82
N ASP A 164 3.05 -19.94 4.34
CA ASP A 164 2.37 -21.13 4.89
C ASP A 164 2.49 -21.28 6.41
N GLN A 165 3.71 -21.13 6.96
CA GLN A 165 3.92 -21.18 8.41
C GLN A 165 3.20 -20.05 9.16
N GLU A 166 3.24 -18.82 8.63
CA GLU A 166 2.55 -17.68 9.24
C GLU A 166 1.02 -17.86 9.21
N MET A 167 0.48 -18.52 8.17
CA MET A 167 -0.95 -18.80 8.09
C MET A 167 -1.39 -19.80 9.17
N VAL A 168 -0.60 -20.84 9.44
CA VAL A 168 -0.87 -21.80 10.51
C VAL A 168 -0.86 -21.11 11.88
N ASP A 169 0.16 -20.30 12.14
CA ASP A 169 0.30 -19.55 13.40
C ASP A 169 -0.88 -18.58 13.61
N ASP A 170 -1.32 -17.91 12.54
CA ASP A 170 -2.45 -16.97 12.58
C ASP A 170 -3.79 -17.71 12.78
N ILE A 171 -4.00 -18.88 12.16
CA ILE A 171 -5.18 -19.72 12.42
C ILE A 171 -5.19 -20.20 13.87
N ALA A 172 -4.06 -20.71 14.38
CA ALA A 172 -3.94 -21.14 15.77
C ALA A 172 -4.25 -19.99 16.74
N SER A 173 -3.75 -18.78 16.44
CA SER A 173 -4.04 -17.57 17.22
C SER A 173 -5.53 -17.21 17.21
N ILE A 174 -6.19 -17.28 16.04
CA ILE A 174 -7.64 -17.05 15.94
C ILE A 174 -8.41 -18.05 16.80
N VAL A 175 -8.09 -19.35 16.68
CA VAL A 175 -8.74 -20.42 17.46
C VAL A 175 -8.53 -20.21 18.95
N ASP A 176 -7.32 -19.85 19.41
CA ASP A 176 -7.04 -19.61 20.82
C ASP A 176 -7.85 -18.42 21.36
N ILE A 177 -7.93 -17.31 20.61
CA ILE A 177 -8.74 -16.14 20.98
C ILE A 177 -10.22 -16.50 21.14
N PHE A 178 -10.79 -17.26 20.20
CA PHE A 178 -12.17 -17.72 20.28
C PHE A 178 -12.39 -18.73 21.42
N SER A 179 -11.44 -19.64 21.64
CA SER A 179 -11.50 -20.62 22.73
C SER A 179 -11.47 -19.95 24.12
N CYS A 180 -10.75 -18.84 24.26
CA CYS A 180 -10.71 -18.05 25.49
C CYS A 180 -12.03 -17.30 25.76
N ARG A 181 -12.76 -16.91 24.71
CA ARG A 181 -14.06 -16.22 24.81
C ARG A 181 -15.23 -17.17 25.08
N LEU A 182 -15.05 -18.46 24.82
CA LEU A 182 -16.00 -19.51 25.15
C LEU A 182 -15.54 -20.19 26.45
N PRO A 183 -16.01 -19.76 27.63
CA PRO A 183 -15.54 -20.30 28.92
C PRO A 183 -15.66 -21.83 29.04
N GLY A 184 -16.59 -22.46 28.30
CA GLY A 184 -16.67 -23.92 28.17
C GLY A 184 -15.47 -24.57 27.47
N LEU A 185 -14.88 -23.92 26.46
CA LEU A 185 -13.73 -24.41 25.69
C LEU A 185 -12.41 -24.42 26.46
N ARG A 186 -12.24 -23.57 27.50
CA ARG A 186 -11.10 -23.70 28.43
C ARG A 186 -11.04 -25.06 29.13
N LYS A 187 -12.21 -25.66 29.46
CA LYS A 187 -12.28 -27.02 30.02
C LYS A 187 -11.88 -28.08 29.00
N TYR A 188 -12.10 -27.83 27.72
CA TYR A 188 -11.65 -28.71 26.64
C TYR A 188 -10.15 -28.54 26.39
N LYS A 189 -9.59 -27.33 26.50
CA LYS A 189 -8.13 -27.09 26.42
C LYS A 189 -7.35 -27.94 27.43
N SER A 190 -7.81 -28.01 28.68
CA SER A 190 -7.19 -28.89 29.68
C SER A 190 -7.45 -30.38 29.45
N LYS A 191 -8.58 -30.77 28.87
CA LYS A 191 -8.84 -32.17 28.48
C LYS A 191 -7.97 -32.60 27.31
N ILE A 192 -7.89 -31.79 26.25
CA ILE A 192 -7.09 -31.99 25.04
C ILE A 192 -5.59 -32.04 25.41
N ALA A 193 -5.11 -31.12 26.24
CA ALA A 193 -3.70 -31.13 26.69
C ALA A 193 -3.33 -32.37 27.53
N ASN A 194 -4.30 -33.02 28.17
CA ASN A 194 -4.11 -34.24 28.96
C ASN A 194 -4.55 -35.51 28.20
N ASP A 195 -4.98 -35.37 26.94
CA ASP A 195 -5.47 -36.49 26.13
C ASP A 195 -4.29 -37.16 25.42
N LYS A 196 -3.84 -38.28 25.99
CA LYS A 196 -2.71 -39.07 25.48
C LYS A 196 -2.97 -39.66 24.09
N SER A 197 -4.23 -39.78 23.67
CA SER A 197 -4.57 -40.30 22.34
C SER A 197 -4.23 -39.34 21.20
N LEU A 198 -4.01 -38.05 21.51
CA LEU A 198 -3.61 -37.02 20.54
C LEU A 198 -2.09 -36.88 20.41
N THR A 199 -1.31 -37.44 21.35
CA THR A 199 0.16 -37.41 21.34
C THR A 199 0.79 -38.60 20.61
N ASP A 200 -0.02 -39.56 20.13
CA ASP A 200 0.45 -40.79 19.48
C ASP A 200 0.88 -40.60 18.01
N GLY A 201 0.91 -39.37 17.51
CA GLY A 201 1.30 -39.03 16.13
C GLY A 201 2.79 -38.81 15.88
N GLU A 202 3.63 -38.71 16.92
CA GLU A 202 5.05 -38.33 16.77
C GLU A 202 6.06 -39.50 16.87
N ASN A 203 5.64 -40.77 16.96
CA ASN A 203 6.56 -41.89 17.17
C ASN A 203 6.43 -43.05 16.15
N ASN A 204 6.18 -42.77 14.86
CA ASN A 204 6.19 -43.81 13.82
C ASN A 204 7.07 -43.46 12.61
N ASP A 205 8.23 -42.84 12.84
CA ASP A 205 9.32 -42.81 11.85
C ASP A 205 10.66 -42.93 12.60
N LYS A 206 11.06 -44.16 12.91
CA LYS A 206 12.47 -44.58 12.98
C LYS A 206 12.58 -46.11 13.08
N ASP A 207 13.11 -46.63 11.97
CA ASP A 207 13.98 -47.80 11.89
C ASP A 207 13.32 -49.19 11.91
N SER A 208 12.73 -49.53 10.76
CA SER A 208 12.84 -50.86 10.19
C SER A 208 14.22 -51.03 9.52
N GLU A 209 15.22 -51.47 10.28
CA GLU A 209 16.36 -52.20 9.72
C GLU A 209 16.64 -53.44 10.59
N GLU A 210 16.21 -54.57 10.05
CA GLU A 210 16.52 -55.95 10.46
C GLU A 210 17.97 -56.30 10.06
N PRO A 211 18.61 -57.30 10.69
CA PRO A 211 18.23 -58.70 10.46
C PRO A 211 18.10 -59.59 11.72
#